data_AF-A5C3S3-F1
#
_entry.id   AF-A5C3S3-F1
#
_cell.length_a   1.000
_cell.length_b   1.000
_cell.length_c   1.000
_cell.angle_alpha   90.00
_cell.angle_beta   90.00
_cell.angle_gamma   90.00
#
_symmetry.space_group_name_H-M   'P 1'
#
loop_
_entity.id
_entity.type
_entity.pdbx_description
1 polymer ?
#
loop_
_entity_poly.entity_id
_entity_poly.type
_entity_poly.pdbx_seq_one_letter_code
_entity_poly.pdbx_strand_id
1 'polypeptide(L)'
;MAELARNPRVMKKAQAEVRSVMGNKGKVTESDLDQLLYLKLVVKEIFRLHPPGPLLLPRETMSHFQMNGYHIHPKTRVHVNAERQWDRVTERYWEAYKQIDPEEQNQHNTFQ
;
A
#
# COMPACT_ATOMS: atom_id res chain seq x y z
N MET A 1 13.23 1.76 -6.35
CA MET A 1 14.63 1.27 -6.35
C MET A 1 15.50 1.90 -5.27
N ALA A 2 15.41 3.21 -5.00
CA ALA A 2 16.21 3.87 -3.97
C ALA A 2 16.10 3.20 -2.57
N GLU A 3 14.89 2.86 -2.12
CA GLU A 3 14.67 2.20 -0.81
C GLU A 3 15.31 0.80 -0.71
N LEU A 4 15.31 0.04 -1.81
CA LEU A 4 15.96 -1.27 -1.86
C LEU A 4 17.49 -1.14 -1.89
N ALA A 5 18.01 -0.16 -2.62
CA ALA A 5 19.45 0.11 -2.67
C ALA A 5 20.00 0.57 -1.31
N ARG A 6 19.22 1.34 -0.56
CA ARG A 6 19.54 1.77 0.82
C ARG A 6 19.49 0.62 1.83
N ASN A 7 18.72 -0.43 1.56
CA ASN A 7 18.55 -1.57 2.45
C ASN A 7 18.99 -2.91 1.79
N PRO A 8 20.30 -3.19 1.72
CA PRO A 8 20.82 -4.39 1.05
C PRO A 8 20.26 -5.72 1.60
N ARG A 9 19.89 -5.76 2.89
CA ARG A 9 19.27 -6.94 3.51
C ARG A 9 17.89 -7.25 2.91
N VAL A 10 17.05 -6.22 2.77
CA VAL A 10 15.71 -6.33 2.17
C VAL A 10 15.83 -6.70 0.69
N MET A 11 16.77 -6.08 -0.02
CA MET A 11 17.06 -6.39 -1.41
C MET A 11 17.48 -7.86 -1.63
N LYS A 12 18.39 -8.38 -0.80
CA LYS A 12 18.80 -9.79 -0.86
C LYS A 12 17.63 -10.73 -0.63
N LYS A 13 16.76 -10.43 0.34
CA LYS A 13 15.58 -11.27 0.64
C LYS A 13 14.56 -11.27 -0.50
N ALA A 14 14.28 -10.10 -1.10
CA ALA A 14 13.40 -10.00 -2.26
C ALA A 14 13.97 -10.75 -3.48
N GLN A 15 15.27 -10.63 -3.74
CA GLN A 15 15.93 -11.37 -4.83
C GLN A 15 15.94 -12.88 -4.59
N ALA A 16 16.09 -13.33 -3.34
CA ALA A 16 16.04 -14.74 -2.99
C ALA A 16 14.65 -15.34 -3.22
N GLU A 17 13.59 -14.64 -2.81
CA GLU A 17 12.21 -15.05 -3.08
C GLU A 17 11.96 -15.17 -4.58
N VAL A 18 12.31 -14.14 -5.36
CA VAL A 18 12.14 -14.17 -6.81
C VAL A 18 12.88 -15.34 -7.43
N ARG A 19 14.14 -15.61 -7.05
CA ARG A 19 14.88 -16.76 -7.58
C ARG A 19 14.26 -18.11 -7.20
N SER A 20 13.69 -18.21 -5.99
CA SER A 20 13.02 -19.42 -5.53
C SER A 20 11.76 -19.72 -6.33
N VAL A 21 10.94 -18.72 -6.62
CA VAL A 21 9.69 -18.88 -7.39
C VAL A 21 9.97 -19.05 -8.88
N MET A 22 10.94 -18.31 -9.42
CA MET A 22 11.20 -18.27 -10.86
C MET A 22 12.00 -19.45 -11.39
N GLY A 23 12.86 -20.08 -10.58
CA GLY A 23 13.76 -21.13 -11.05
C GLY A 23 14.47 -20.75 -12.35
N ASN A 24 14.21 -21.50 -13.43
CA ASN A 24 14.80 -21.29 -14.77
C ASN A 24 13.88 -20.56 -15.76
N LYS A 25 12.72 -20.07 -15.31
CA LYS A 25 11.62 -19.59 -16.19
C LYS A 25 11.94 -18.26 -16.90
N GLY A 26 13.00 -17.56 -16.50
CA GLY A 26 13.60 -16.40 -17.20
C GLY A 26 12.79 -15.10 -17.21
N LYS A 27 11.46 -15.17 -17.24
CA LYS A 27 10.53 -14.03 -17.20
C LYS A 27 9.35 -14.31 -16.27
N VAL A 28 8.99 -13.30 -15.48
CA VAL A 28 7.85 -13.33 -14.55
C VAL A 28 6.54 -13.11 -15.34
N THR A 29 5.52 -13.94 -15.11
CA THR A 29 4.15 -13.70 -15.60
C THR A 29 3.25 -13.20 -14.47
N GLU A 30 2.08 -12.63 -14.78
CA GLU A 30 1.14 -12.12 -13.77
C GLU A 30 0.71 -13.20 -12.77
N SER A 31 0.51 -14.44 -13.22
CA SER A 31 0.21 -15.60 -12.37
C SER A 31 1.31 -15.94 -11.36
N ASP A 32 2.56 -15.57 -11.62
CA ASP A 32 3.67 -15.81 -10.69
C ASP A 32 3.68 -14.78 -9.54
N LEU A 33 2.99 -13.64 -9.70
CA LEU A 33 2.95 -12.56 -8.70
C LEU A 33 2.21 -12.97 -7.42
N ASP A 34 1.36 -13.99 -7.48
CA ASP A 34 0.67 -14.51 -6.30
C ASP A 34 1.60 -15.28 -5.35
N GLN A 35 2.68 -15.84 -5.88
CA GLN A 35 3.69 -16.56 -5.09
C GLN A 35 4.77 -15.62 -4.52
N LEU A 36 4.86 -14.38 -5.02
CA LEU A 36 5.85 -13.37 -4.61
C LEU A 36 5.33 -12.50 -3.46
N LEU A 37 5.04 -13.13 -2.32
CA LEU A 37 4.41 -12.49 -1.16
C LEU A 37 5.28 -11.39 -0.54
N TYR A 38 6.57 -11.66 -0.33
CA TYR A 38 7.48 -10.68 0.26
C TYR A 38 7.72 -9.51 -0.67
N LEU A 39 7.86 -9.73 -1.97
CA LEU A 39 7.96 -8.65 -2.95
C LEU A 39 6.69 -7.79 -2.97
N LYS A 40 5.49 -8.38 -2.89
CA LYS A 40 4.22 -7.65 -2.73
C LYS A 40 4.24 -6.76 -1.48
N LEU A 41 4.72 -7.27 -0.34
CA LEU A 41 4.84 -6.49 0.90
C LEU A 41 5.83 -5.32 0.76
N VAL A 42 6.98 -5.55 0.13
CA VAL A 42 7.97 -4.49 -0.15
C VAL A 42 7.37 -3.38 -1.01
N VAL A 43 6.61 -3.74 -2.06
CA VAL A 43 5.94 -2.76 -2.91
C VAL A 43 4.90 -1.97 -2.12
N LYS A 44 4.06 -2.64 -1.31
CA LYS A 44 3.08 -1.98 -0.43
C LYS A 44 3.76 -0.97 0.50
N GLU A 45 4.89 -1.34 1.10
CA GLU A 45 5.63 -0.47 2.01
C GLU A 45 6.25 0.74 1.29
N ILE A 46 6.74 0.57 0.06
CA ILE A 46 7.23 1.69 -0.75
C ILE A 46 6.10 2.66 -1.08
N PHE A 47 4.91 2.16 -1.45
CA PHE A 47 3.74 3.01 -1.69
C PHE A 47 3.24 3.71 -0.42
N ARG A 48 3.45 3.09 0.76
CA ARG A 48 3.14 3.71 2.05
C ARG A 48 4.02 4.93 2.32
N LEU A 49 5.33 4.80 2.08
CA LEU A 49 6.29 5.88 2.30
C LEU A 49 6.26 6.94 1.19
N HIS A 50 6.06 6.52 -0.05
CA HIS A 50 6.22 7.36 -1.23
C HIS A 50 5.02 7.18 -2.18
N PRO A 51 3.82 7.66 -1.82
CA PRO A 51 2.68 7.62 -2.72
C PRO A 51 2.98 8.46 -3.98
N PRO A 52 2.70 7.97 -5.21
CA PRO A 52 2.97 8.71 -6.45
C PRO A 52 2.26 10.07 -6.53
N GLY A 53 1.15 10.23 -5.79
CA GLY A 53 0.40 11.47 -5.69
C GLY A 53 0.07 11.79 -4.24
N PRO A 54 0.92 12.54 -3.50
CA PRO A 54 0.73 12.79 -2.07
C PRO A 54 -0.57 13.55 -1.73
N LEU A 55 -1.11 14.34 -2.67
CA LEU A 55 -2.38 15.08 -2.50
C LEU A 55 -3.55 14.53 -3.33
N LEU A 56 -3.36 13.35 -3.96
CA LEU A 56 -4.29 12.73 -4.92
C LEU A 56 -4.83 13.72 -5.97
N LEU A 57 -5.79 13.26 -6.77
CA LEU A 57 -6.50 14.14 -7.70
C LEU A 57 -7.49 15.02 -6.91
N PRO A 58 -7.52 16.35 -7.15
CA PRO A 58 -8.49 17.23 -6.52
C PRO A 58 -9.92 16.77 -6.81
N ARG A 59 -10.74 16.68 -5.77
CA ARG A 59 -12.17 16.40 -5.90
C ARG A 59 -12.96 17.69 -5.72
N GLU A 60 -14.09 17.80 -6.38
CA GLU A 60 -14.99 18.94 -6.23
C GLU A 60 -16.27 18.52 -5.52
N THR A 61 -16.74 19.37 -4.62
CA THR A 61 -17.95 19.11 -3.84
C THR A 61 -19.20 19.35 -4.68
N MET A 62 -20.10 18.35 -4.77
CA MET A 62 -21.33 18.45 -5.56
C MET A 62 -22.49 19.16 -4.84
N SER A 63 -22.57 19.03 -3.52
CA SER A 63 -23.66 19.56 -2.70
C SER A 63 -23.14 20.11 -1.38
N HIS A 64 -23.96 20.94 -0.73
CA HIS A 64 -23.63 21.42 0.61
C HIS A 64 -23.65 20.25 1.62
N PHE A 65 -22.63 20.16 2.46
CA PHE A 65 -22.63 19.21 3.58
C PHE A 65 -21.80 19.73 4.75
N GLN A 66 -22.05 19.19 5.94
CA GLN A 66 -21.31 19.53 7.15
C GLN A 66 -20.33 18.40 7.50
N MET A 67 -19.07 18.73 7.77
CA MET A 67 -18.04 17.78 8.22
C MET A 67 -17.32 18.34 9.44
N ASN A 68 -17.30 17.61 10.55
CA ASN A 68 -16.63 18.02 11.79
C ASN A 68 -16.95 19.46 12.25
N GLY A 69 -18.21 19.90 12.06
CA GLY A 69 -18.66 21.27 12.37
C GLY A 69 -18.39 22.32 11.29
N TYR A 70 -17.68 21.98 10.21
CA TYR A 70 -17.43 22.85 9.07
C TYR A 70 -18.51 22.70 8.01
N HIS A 71 -18.96 23.83 7.47
CA HIS A 71 -19.88 23.87 6.33
C HIS A 71 -19.09 23.90 5.01
N ILE A 72 -19.26 22.87 4.19
CA ILE A 72 -18.59 22.76 2.89
C ILE A 72 -19.63 23.04 1.81
N HIS A 73 -19.39 24.05 0.99
CA HIS A 73 -20.30 24.46 -0.07
C HIS A 73 -19.98 23.77 -1.40
N PRO A 74 -20.96 23.69 -2.32
CA PRO A 74 -20.72 23.20 -3.68
C PRO A 74 -19.55 23.94 -4.35
N LYS A 75 -18.84 23.25 -5.25
CA LYS A 75 -17.64 23.74 -5.94
C LYS A 75 -16.39 23.93 -5.09
N THR A 76 -16.42 23.55 -3.81
CA THR A 76 -15.21 23.53 -2.98
C THR A 76 -14.28 22.41 -3.45
N ARG A 77 -13.01 22.74 -3.71
CA ARG A 77 -11.95 21.78 -4.04
C ARG A 77 -11.42 21.12 -2.76
N VAL A 78 -11.44 19.80 -2.74
CA VAL A 78 -10.96 18.95 -1.65
C VAL A 78 -9.72 18.20 -2.13
N HIS A 79 -8.64 18.34 -1.37
CA HIS A 79 -7.41 17.57 -1.55
C HIS A 79 -7.33 16.54 -0.44
N VAL A 80 -6.99 15.31 -0.81
CA VAL A 80 -6.79 14.23 0.16
C VAL A 80 -5.30 14.01 0.30
N ASN A 81 -4.76 14.31 1.49
CA ASN A 81 -3.36 14.04 1.78
C ASN A 81 -3.17 12.53 2.02
N ALA A 82 -2.82 11.81 0.96
CA ALA A 82 -2.65 10.36 0.99
C ALA A 82 -1.51 9.93 1.91
N GLU A 83 -0.41 10.69 1.94
CA GLU A 83 0.76 10.41 2.79
C GLU A 83 0.36 10.39 4.28
N ARG A 84 -0.27 11.47 4.77
CA ARG A 84 -0.79 11.52 6.14
C ARG A 84 -1.93 10.55 6.40
N GLN A 85 -2.77 10.28 5.39
CA GLN A 85 -3.84 9.30 5.54
C GLN A 85 -3.26 7.90 5.78
N TRP A 86 -2.24 7.51 5.01
CA TRP A 86 -1.63 6.18 5.12
C TRP A 86 -0.93 6.02 6.47
N ASP A 87 -0.17 7.00 6.93
CA ASP A 87 0.47 6.93 8.26
C ASP A 87 -0.56 6.73 9.40
N ARG A 88 -1.68 7.46 9.36
CA ARG A 88 -2.75 7.33 10.37
C ARG A 88 -3.52 6.01 10.26
N VAL A 89 -3.77 5.54 9.04
CA VAL A 89 -4.47 4.28 8.81
C VAL A 89 -3.57 3.13 9.25
N THR A 90 -2.27 3.13 8.94
CA THR A 90 -1.35 2.05 9.28
C THR A 90 -1.24 1.82 10.79
N GLU A 91 -1.14 2.86 11.62
CA GLU A 91 -1.08 2.66 13.08
C GLU A 91 -2.37 2.00 13.62
N ARG A 92 -3.54 2.46 13.19
CA ARG A 92 -4.82 1.84 13.59
C ARG A 92 -5.01 0.44 12.99
N TYR A 93 -4.63 0.25 11.73
CA TYR A 93 -4.82 -1.00 11.00
C TYR A 93 -3.87 -2.08 11.51
N TRP A 94 -2.63 -1.72 11.86
CA TRP A 94 -1.63 -2.68 12.37
C TRP A 94 -1.97 -3.12 13.80
N GLU A 95 -2.45 -2.22 14.65
CA GLU A 95 -2.95 -2.61 15.98
C GLU A 95 -4.22 -3.47 15.92
N ALA A 96 -5.08 -3.24 14.94
CA ALA A 96 -6.22 -4.13 14.67
C ALA A 96 -5.77 -5.46 14.07
N TYR A 97 -4.79 -5.46 13.15
CA TYR A 97 -4.30 -6.66 12.46
C TYR A 97 -3.65 -7.65 13.42
N LYS A 98 -2.91 -7.17 14.44
CA LYS A 98 -2.34 -8.01 15.51
C LYS A 98 -3.38 -8.78 16.32
N GLN A 99 -4.64 -8.36 16.29
CA GLN A 99 -5.75 -8.99 17.02
C GLN A 99 -6.50 -10.04 16.17
N ILE A 100 -6.19 -10.14 14.87
CA ILE A 100 -6.80 -11.10 13.94
C ILE A 100 -6.04 -12.43 14.01
N ASP A 101 -6.77 -13.53 13.86
CA ASP A 101 -6.23 -14.90 13.84
C ASP A 101 -5.24 -15.10 12.66
N PRO A 102 -4.07 -15.74 12.84
CA PRO A 102 -3.06 -15.91 11.79
C PRO A 102 -3.56 -16.57 10.49
N GLU A 103 -4.61 -17.39 10.53
CA GLU A 103 -5.19 -17.98 9.33
C GLU A 103 -5.94 -16.95 8.46
N GLU A 104 -6.65 -16.00 9.07
CA GLU A 104 -7.38 -14.93 8.37
C GLU A 104 -6.45 -13.83 7.83
N GLN A 105 -5.32 -13.62 8.51
CA GLN A 105 -4.27 -12.70 8.09
C GLN A 105 -3.66 -13.05 6.72
N ASN A 106 -3.56 -14.35 6.41
CA ASN A 106 -3.06 -14.84 5.13
C ASN A 106 -4.04 -14.59 3.98
N GLN A 107 -5.35 -14.59 4.25
CA GLN A 107 -6.39 -14.34 3.23
C GLN A 107 -6.52 -12.84 2.90
N HIS A 108 -6.29 -11.94 3.86
CA HIS A 108 -6.30 -10.49 3.63
C HIS A 108 -5.13 -9.98 2.77
N ASN A 109 -4.08 -10.79 2.59
CA ASN A 109 -2.92 -10.42 1.78
C ASN A 109 -3.05 -10.78 0.30
N THR A 110 -4.07 -11.55 -0.08
CA THR A 110 -4.45 -11.81 -1.46
C THR A 110 -5.39 -10.71 -1.97
N PHE A 111 -4.97 -10.03 -3.04
CA PHE A 111 -5.79 -9.03 -3.72
C PHE A 111 -6.92 -9.75 -4.46
N GLN A 112 -8.17 -9.53 -4.04
CA GLN A 112 -9.27 -9.40 -5.00
C GLN A 112 -9.44 -7.92 -5.33
#